data_AF-A0A5N7AVF6-F1
#
_entry.id   AF-A0A5N7AVF6-F1
#
_cell.length_a   1.000
_cell.length_b   1.000
_cell.length_c   1.000
_cell.angle_alpha   90.00
_cell.angle_beta   90.00
_cell.angle_gamma   90.00
#
_symmetry.space_group_name_H-M   'P 1'
#
loop_
_entity.id
_entity.type
_entity.pdbx_description
1 polymer ?
#
loop_
_entity_poly.entity_id
_entity_poly.type
_entity_poly.pdbx_seq_one_letter_code
_entity_poly.pdbx_strand_id
1 'polypeptide(L)'
;MRLSISCDSCRQSKVKCVHDGHPPCRRCQRINRQPCVLTDPRSSPLRPRRDSLRVQSKTRPTSRSGAETCPVNGNNGRQWCPVATSSNPIASIPSSVLISACDIYRKKFPVANFLHYPSLIADISTNPSSVDSVFVAALLALCARFLPEHQLQPGEVYAEYARAQLGHRAFEGPSLYLAQSLVIISLYEWGSGRPYKAWMYSGMATYMIQSLLKTADDSMEHSPDEFHASQIQYEQLVRTYWCCFAQDCELSSGARQHFALSFRQISVPLPIGDHDFNFGRRASRRLMPANLTRDSPLSAALTIDHGLTIVTRGFDIFVRILRFANESRRGRTPSSFATDISPQKTWESLKEELDEWRSLQDVTVRYPSTSAQAHVALGYGELFAYINLVYFMSILFLHRDRVLSSLKLMHDPNHDPRVTTNLEEPTWCEAAIEELFEAAQNIGGILSALEASGASVITPYAGFSVFVAAHINMYGTVSPRGYPGGQERAEREKRGNLAYLERLCGFWPVGHSWWRAVQEASKFYETAKSNLGQTASGDRPGHLTLASTLDEYGDIRCSRPRHDISTTRKRDLSERDATIPHNHGPTGCPAHASMAFSEQAMMDPHELETEMMQWPFIDETWSSGFDTGFDAAWPNPA
;
A
#
# COMPACT_ATOMS: atom_id res chain seq x y z
N MET A 1 -44.42 -4.76 27.91
CA MET A 1 -43.31 -5.53 28.52
C MET A 1 -42.84 -4.77 29.76
N ARG A 2 -43.05 -5.29 30.98
CA ARG A 2 -42.58 -4.63 32.22
C ARG A 2 -41.05 -4.74 32.27
N LEU A 3 -40.36 -3.62 32.13
CA LEU A 3 -38.90 -3.54 32.18
C LEU A 3 -38.41 -3.92 33.60
N SER A 4 -37.39 -4.77 33.70
CA SER A 4 -36.83 -5.20 34.98
C SER A 4 -35.89 -4.14 35.55
N ILE A 5 -36.33 -3.47 36.61
CA ILE A 5 -35.48 -2.59 37.41
C ILE A 5 -34.42 -3.45 38.10
N SER A 6 -33.19 -2.95 38.22
CA SER A 6 -32.09 -3.66 38.90
C SER A 6 -31.23 -2.66 39.69
N CYS A 7 -30.68 -3.08 40.84
CA CYS A 7 -29.77 -2.21 41.60
C CYS A 7 -28.38 -2.13 40.97
N ASP A 8 -27.68 -1.04 41.23
CA ASP A 8 -26.34 -0.77 40.66
C ASP A 8 -25.34 -1.88 40.99
N SER A 9 -25.38 -2.42 42.22
CA SER A 9 -24.47 -3.50 42.61
C SER A 9 -24.72 -4.79 41.83
N CYS A 10 -25.98 -5.17 41.59
CA CYS A 10 -26.30 -6.36 40.81
C CYS A 10 -25.99 -6.15 39.33
N ARG A 11 -26.19 -4.92 38.83
CA ARG A 11 -25.87 -4.53 37.45
C ARG A 11 -24.36 -4.57 37.19
N GLN A 12 -23.55 -3.96 38.06
CA GLN A 12 -22.08 -4.00 37.98
C GLN A 12 -21.54 -5.43 38.05
N SER A 13 -22.16 -6.27 38.88
CA SER A 13 -21.80 -7.68 39.00
C SER A 13 -22.45 -8.60 37.94
N LYS A 14 -23.19 -8.06 36.95
CA LYS A 14 -23.86 -8.80 35.87
C LYS A 14 -24.68 -10.00 36.36
N VAL A 15 -25.42 -9.83 37.45
CA VAL A 15 -26.24 -10.88 38.07
C VAL A 15 -27.70 -10.48 38.22
N LYS A 16 -28.59 -11.48 38.33
CA LYS A 16 -30.03 -11.26 38.47
C LYS A 16 -30.33 -10.52 39.78
N CYS A 17 -31.00 -9.37 39.65
CA CYS A 17 -31.50 -8.61 40.78
C CYS A 17 -32.93 -9.08 41.12
N VAL A 18 -33.14 -9.62 42.31
CA VAL A 18 -34.46 -10.07 42.79
C VAL A 18 -34.89 -9.18 43.95
N HIS A 19 -36.02 -8.48 43.77
CA HIS A 19 -36.60 -7.56 44.74
C HIS A 19 -38.13 -7.49 44.56
N ASP A 20 -38.83 -7.01 45.59
CA ASP A 20 -40.29 -6.84 45.58
C ASP A 20 -40.73 -5.41 45.20
N GLY A 21 -39.81 -4.62 44.63
CA GLY A 21 -40.06 -3.27 44.13
C GLY A 21 -39.38 -2.17 44.95
N HIS A 22 -38.83 -2.51 46.11
CA HIS A 22 -38.04 -1.63 46.97
C HIS A 22 -36.68 -2.26 47.31
N PRO A 23 -35.64 -1.46 47.61
CA PRO A 23 -34.40 -1.97 48.17
C PRO A 23 -34.54 -2.39 49.64
N PRO A 24 -33.57 -3.15 50.19
CA PRO A 24 -32.48 -3.81 49.48
C PRO A 24 -32.95 -5.06 48.71
N CYS A 25 -32.29 -5.39 47.59
CA CYS A 25 -32.57 -6.65 46.89
C CYS A 25 -32.06 -7.86 47.69
N ARG A 26 -32.60 -9.07 47.43
CA ARG A 26 -32.24 -10.29 48.19
C ARG A 26 -30.74 -10.56 48.23
N ARG A 27 -30.02 -10.24 47.14
CA ARG A 27 -28.56 -10.41 47.09
C ARG A 27 -27.85 -9.43 48.01
N CYS A 28 -28.14 -8.13 47.88
CA CYS A 28 -27.53 -7.08 48.71
C CYS A 28 -27.82 -7.29 50.19
N GLN A 29 -29.03 -7.78 50.53
CA GLN A 29 -29.39 -8.16 51.89
C GLN A 29 -28.53 -9.32 52.41
N ARG A 30 -28.34 -10.38 51.61
CA ARG A 30 -27.53 -11.55 52.00
C ARG A 30 -26.06 -11.22 52.23
N ILE A 31 -25.48 -10.35 51.42
CA ILE A 31 -24.06 -9.98 51.50
C ILE A 31 -23.82 -8.72 52.37
N ASN A 32 -24.86 -8.24 53.05
CA ASN A 32 -24.86 -7.03 53.87
C ASN A 32 -24.22 -5.81 53.18
N ARG A 33 -24.53 -5.59 51.90
CA ARG A 33 -23.95 -4.51 51.09
C ARG A 33 -24.92 -3.33 50.99
N GLN A 34 -24.47 -2.17 51.46
CA GLN A 34 -25.18 -0.90 51.42
C GLN A 34 -24.32 0.18 50.73
N PRO A 35 -24.91 1.13 49.98
CA PRO A 35 -26.34 1.26 49.69
C PRO A 35 -26.80 0.36 48.53
N CYS A 36 -28.03 -0.18 48.62
CA CYS A 36 -28.71 -0.84 47.50
C CYS A 36 -29.72 0.14 46.89
N VAL A 37 -29.40 0.75 45.76
CA VAL A 37 -30.32 1.69 45.06
C VAL A 37 -30.82 1.03 43.78
N LEU A 38 -32.15 0.94 43.62
CA LEU A 38 -32.79 0.47 42.40
C LEU A 38 -32.85 1.62 41.40
N THR A 39 -32.17 1.46 40.26
CA THR A 39 -32.04 2.52 39.23
C THR A 39 -32.75 2.09 37.94
N ASP A 40 -33.58 2.97 37.37
CA ASP A 40 -34.11 2.77 36.02
C ASP A 40 -32.97 3.06 35.02
N PRO A 41 -32.67 2.15 34.07
CA PRO A 41 -31.67 2.39 33.03
C PRO A 41 -31.89 3.67 32.19
N ARG A 42 -33.07 4.30 32.22
CA ARG A 42 -33.37 5.53 31.48
C ARG A 42 -33.19 6.83 32.27
N SER A 43 -33.03 6.74 33.59
CA SER A 43 -32.85 7.92 34.45
C SER A 43 -31.41 7.98 34.97
N SER A 44 -30.52 8.63 34.21
CA SER A 44 -29.23 9.09 34.76
C SER A 44 -29.34 10.59 35.07
N PRO A 45 -29.35 11.01 36.35
CA PRO A 45 -29.08 12.39 36.70
C PRO A 45 -27.56 12.60 36.77
N LEU A 46 -27.10 13.63 36.05
CA LEU A 46 -25.83 14.33 36.24
C LEU A 46 -25.46 14.43 37.72
N ARG A 47 -24.24 14.02 38.11
CA ARG A 47 -23.63 14.47 39.37
C ARG A 47 -22.11 14.63 39.32
N PRO A 48 -21.58 15.53 40.17
CA PRO A 48 -20.45 16.41 39.87
C PRO A 48 -19.17 16.08 40.66
N ARG A 49 -18.10 16.76 40.26
CA ARG A 49 -16.76 16.83 40.85
C ARG A 49 -16.79 17.35 42.30
N ARG A 50 -16.09 16.68 43.25
CA ARG A 50 -15.47 17.34 44.42
C ARG A 50 -14.42 16.50 45.14
N ASP A 51 -13.41 17.23 45.62
CA ASP A 51 -12.13 16.85 46.18
C ASP A 51 -12.10 16.32 47.63
N SER A 52 -10.96 15.69 47.94
CA SER A 52 -10.18 15.67 49.20
C SER A 52 -10.79 15.10 50.50
N LEU A 53 -10.10 14.11 51.10
CA LEU A 53 -9.28 14.28 52.33
C LEU A 53 -8.85 12.92 52.95
N ARG A 54 -7.55 12.62 52.83
CA ARG A 54 -6.58 12.22 53.88
C ARG A 54 -7.09 11.49 55.15
N VAL A 55 -6.61 10.25 55.39
CA VAL A 55 -6.26 9.74 56.73
C VAL A 55 -4.98 8.89 56.65
N GLN A 56 -4.11 9.11 57.63
CA GLN A 56 -2.72 8.68 57.78
C GLN A 56 -2.55 7.26 58.36
N SER A 57 -1.27 6.87 58.46
CA SER A 57 -0.62 5.97 59.42
C SER A 57 -0.31 4.56 58.86
N LYS A 58 0.86 3.95 59.04
CA LYS A 58 2.02 4.23 59.90
C LYS A 58 3.20 3.30 59.47
N THR A 59 4.43 3.79 59.69
CA THR A 59 5.67 3.05 60.10
C THR A 59 6.38 2.05 59.16
N ARG A 60 7.50 2.54 58.58
CA ARG A 60 8.92 2.04 58.53
C ARG A 60 9.33 0.94 59.56
N PRO A 61 10.53 0.28 59.52
CA PRO A 61 11.72 0.51 58.67
C PRO A 61 12.65 -0.70 58.28
N THR A 62 13.71 -0.39 57.50
CA THR A 62 15.12 -0.94 57.52
C THR A 62 15.38 -2.40 57.08
N SER A 63 16.47 -2.81 56.40
CA SER A 63 17.81 -2.24 56.12
C SER A 63 18.62 -3.16 55.17
N ARG A 64 19.57 -2.58 54.39
CA ARG A 64 20.94 -3.07 54.00
C ARG A 64 21.08 -4.45 53.34
N SER A 65 22.08 -4.81 52.53
CA SER A 65 23.18 -4.22 51.73
C SER A 65 23.90 -5.45 51.12
N GLY A 66 24.45 -5.38 49.90
CA GLY A 66 25.41 -6.39 49.45
C GLY A 66 25.44 -6.61 47.93
N ALA A 67 26.53 -6.20 47.31
CA ALA A 67 26.91 -6.56 45.95
C ALA A 67 27.47 -7.99 45.91
N GLU A 68 27.29 -8.72 44.80
CA GLU A 68 28.35 -9.47 44.07
C GLU A 68 27.77 -10.43 43.00
N THR A 69 28.32 -10.33 41.79
CA THR A 69 28.56 -11.36 40.75
C THR A 69 27.42 -12.19 40.10
N CYS A 70 27.40 -12.16 38.75
CA CYS A 70 26.68 -13.07 37.83
C CYS A 70 27.16 -14.55 37.97
N PRO A 71 26.33 -15.56 37.62
CA PRO A 71 26.26 -16.04 36.22
C PRO A 71 24.92 -16.64 35.73
N VAL A 72 24.71 -16.56 34.41
CA VAL A 72 24.11 -17.54 33.46
C VAL A 72 23.20 -18.64 34.02
N ASN A 73 21.88 -18.60 33.75
CA ASN A 73 21.17 -19.36 32.69
C ASN A 73 19.64 -19.49 32.96
N GLY A 74 18.85 -19.30 31.90
CA GLY A 74 17.53 -19.91 31.61
C GLY A 74 16.48 -20.10 32.70
N ASN A 75 15.39 -19.32 32.64
CA ASN A 75 14.08 -19.89 32.28
C ASN A 75 13.01 -18.83 31.99
N ASN A 76 12.13 -19.18 31.05
CA ASN A 76 10.96 -18.44 30.63
C ASN A 76 9.99 -18.16 31.78
N GLY A 77 9.73 -16.88 32.03
CA GLY A 77 8.58 -16.39 32.75
C GLY A 77 8.14 -15.07 32.14
N ARG A 78 7.08 -15.10 31.32
CA ARG A 78 6.39 -13.89 30.83
C ARG A 78 5.82 -13.16 32.04
N GLN A 79 6.62 -12.27 32.63
CA GLN A 79 6.14 -11.32 33.60
C GLN A 79 5.69 -10.09 32.82
N TRP A 80 4.38 -9.88 32.81
CA TRP A 80 3.73 -8.69 32.27
C TRP A 80 4.21 -7.49 33.09
N CYS A 81 5.26 -6.82 32.62
CA CYS A 81 5.61 -5.50 33.12
C CYS A 81 4.41 -4.59 32.85
N PRO A 82 3.91 -3.82 33.84
CA PRO A 82 3.02 -2.71 33.53
C PRO A 82 3.79 -1.81 32.58
N VAL A 83 3.27 -1.63 31.37
CA VAL A 83 3.79 -0.69 30.38
C VAL A 83 4.02 0.61 31.14
N ALA A 84 5.29 1.01 31.30
CA ALA A 84 5.63 2.35 31.75
C ALA A 84 4.84 3.27 30.81
N THR A 85 3.95 4.09 31.38
CA THR A 85 3.14 5.05 30.65
C THR A 85 4.03 5.70 29.61
N SER A 86 3.83 5.37 28.33
CA SER A 86 4.65 5.92 27.24
C SER A 86 4.54 7.42 27.38
N SER A 87 5.63 8.09 27.75
CA SER A 87 5.60 9.55 27.85
C SER A 87 5.10 10.07 26.52
N ASN A 88 4.06 10.90 26.53
CA ASN A 88 3.45 11.40 25.31
C ASN A 88 4.54 12.03 24.42
N PRO A 89 4.97 11.40 23.30
CA PRO A 89 6.16 11.83 22.56
C PRO A 89 5.94 13.14 21.80
N ILE A 90 4.69 13.60 21.72
CA ILE A 90 4.32 14.85 21.05
C ILE A 90 4.21 16.05 22.00
N ALA A 91 4.26 15.84 23.32
CA ALA A 91 3.95 16.88 24.30
C ALA A 91 4.94 18.06 24.29
N SER A 92 6.17 17.84 23.84
CA SER A 92 7.24 18.86 23.80
C SER A 92 7.49 19.42 22.39
N ILE A 93 6.66 19.10 21.40
CA ILE A 93 6.88 19.54 20.01
C ILE A 93 6.36 20.97 19.82
N PRO A 94 7.21 21.94 19.39
CA PRO A 94 6.78 23.31 19.16
C PRO A 94 5.79 23.44 17.99
N SER A 95 4.88 24.43 18.06
CA SER A 95 3.91 24.72 16.98
C SER A 95 4.58 24.93 15.62
N SER A 96 5.73 25.60 15.57
CA SER A 96 6.47 25.83 14.32
C SER A 96 6.89 24.52 13.66
N VAL A 97 7.31 23.53 14.44
CA VAL A 97 7.70 22.21 13.94
C VAL A 97 6.49 21.42 13.45
N LEU A 98 5.34 21.56 14.13
CA LEU A 98 4.07 20.97 13.66
C LEU A 98 3.61 21.57 12.33
N ILE A 99 3.75 22.89 12.16
CA ILE A 99 3.45 23.57 10.89
C ILE A 99 4.40 23.10 9.79
N SER A 100 5.71 22.99 10.07
CA SER A 100 6.68 22.41 9.13
C SER A 100 6.35 20.96 8.76
N ALA A 101 5.85 20.15 9.70
CA ALA A 101 5.37 18.80 9.40
C ALA A 101 4.13 18.81 8.49
N CYS A 102 3.19 19.75 8.69
CA CYS A 102 2.04 19.94 7.79
C CYS A 102 2.49 20.34 6.37
N ASP A 103 3.50 21.21 6.26
CA ASP A 103 4.08 21.62 4.97
C ASP A 103 4.73 20.46 4.23
N ILE A 104 5.54 19.68 4.93
CA ILE A 104 6.16 18.47 4.38
C ILE A 104 5.09 17.49 3.94
N TYR A 105 4.07 17.26 4.77
CA TYR A 105 2.99 16.33 4.44
C TYR A 105 2.31 16.72 3.12
N ARG A 106 1.87 17.98 3.01
CA ARG A 106 1.16 18.48 1.83
C ARG A 106 2.02 18.39 0.56
N LYS A 107 3.33 18.66 0.66
CA LYS A 107 4.25 18.61 -0.48
C LYS A 107 4.62 17.19 -0.86
N LYS A 108 4.99 16.34 0.11
CA LYS A 108 5.53 14.99 -0.16
C LYS A 108 4.46 13.93 -0.36
N PHE A 109 3.24 14.15 0.11
CA PHE A 109 2.13 13.20 -0.02
C PHE A 109 0.89 13.86 -0.64
N PRO A 110 1.01 14.40 -1.87
CA PRO A 110 -0.08 15.17 -2.49
C PRO A 110 -1.30 14.31 -2.85
N VAL A 111 -1.13 12.99 -2.97
CA VAL A 111 -2.22 12.02 -3.15
C VAL A 111 -3.10 11.87 -1.90
N ALA A 112 -2.62 12.33 -0.74
CA ALA A 112 -3.32 12.33 0.53
C ALA A 112 -3.69 13.76 0.99
N ASN A 113 -3.98 14.65 0.05
CA ASN A 113 -4.27 16.07 0.30
C ASN A 113 -5.72 16.32 0.79
N PHE A 114 -6.05 15.80 1.98
CA PHE A 114 -7.35 15.99 2.64
C PHE A 114 -7.35 17.07 3.74
N LEU A 115 -6.20 17.65 4.04
CA LEU A 115 -6.06 18.66 5.10
C LEU A 115 -6.46 20.03 4.58
N HIS A 116 -7.39 20.71 5.27
CA HIS A 116 -7.59 22.13 5.04
C HIS A 116 -6.46 22.90 5.71
N TYR A 117 -5.38 23.11 4.96
CA TYR A 117 -4.13 23.65 5.47
C TYR A 117 -4.30 25.00 6.21
N PRO A 118 -5.05 26.00 5.67
CA PRO A 118 -5.22 27.27 6.36
C PRO A 118 -5.86 27.14 7.76
N SER A 119 -6.91 26.33 7.90
CA SER A 119 -7.55 26.12 9.21
C SER A 119 -6.63 25.36 10.17
N LEU A 120 -5.95 24.33 9.68
CA LEU A 120 -5.07 23.51 10.50
C LEU A 120 -3.91 24.32 11.09
N ILE A 121 -3.22 25.16 10.30
CA ILE A 121 -2.12 25.98 10.82
C ILE A 121 -2.61 27.09 11.75
N ALA A 122 -3.83 27.60 11.54
CA ALA A 122 -4.46 28.57 12.45
C ALA A 122 -4.76 27.93 13.81
N ASP A 123 -5.30 26.71 13.81
CA ASP A 123 -5.56 25.92 15.02
C ASP A 123 -4.27 25.61 15.78
N ILE A 124 -3.24 25.12 15.08
CA ILE A 124 -1.91 24.84 15.66
C ILE A 124 -1.27 26.11 16.24
N SER A 125 -1.41 27.24 15.56
CA SER A 125 -0.84 28.51 16.04
C SER A 125 -1.56 29.03 17.29
N THR A 126 -2.87 28.86 17.35
CA THR A 126 -3.70 29.37 18.44
C THR A 126 -3.63 28.48 19.67
N ASN A 127 -3.80 27.16 19.48
CA ASN A 127 -3.77 26.17 20.55
C ASN A 127 -3.43 24.79 19.97
N PRO A 128 -2.16 24.35 19.98
CA PRO A 128 -1.77 23.02 19.50
C PRO A 128 -2.54 21.86 20.12
N SER A 129 -3.05 22.03 21.34
CA SER A 129 -3.80 20.99 22.06
C SER A 129 -5.22 20.80 21.51
N SER A 130 -5.71 21.67 20.62
CA SER A 130 -6.99 21.49 19.93
C SER A 130 -6.92 20.44 18.82
N VAL A 131 -5.73 20.17 18.30
CA VAL A 131 -5.49 19.14 17.28
C VAL A 131 -5.33 17.79 17.95
N ASP A 132 -5.99 16.77 17.41
CA ASP A 132 -5.98 15.42 17.99
C ASP A 132 -4.55 14.87 18.09
N SER A 133 -4.18 14.36 19.27
CA SER A 133 -2.83 13.86 19.53
C SER A 133 -2.45 12.65 18.67
N VAL A 134 -3.43 11.83 18.28
CA VAL A 134 -3.22 10.68 17.39
C VAL A 134 -2.87 11.15 15.99
N PHE A 135 -3.54 12.21 15.52
CA PHE A 135 -3.27 12.84 14.25
C PHE A 135 -1.86 13.43 14.20
N VAL A 136 -1.47 14.19 15.24
CA VAL A 136 -0.12 14.77 15.34
C VAL A 136 0.95 13.68 15.36
N ALA A 137 0.74 12.59 16.10
CA ALA A 137 1.68 11.48 16.14
C ALA A 137 1.80 10.76 14.78
N ALA A 138 0.69 10.51 14.09
CA ALA A 138 0.73 9.91 12.75
C ALA A 138 1.46 10.83 11.74
N LEU A 139 1.18 12.14 11.79
CA LEU A 139 1.83 13.15 10.95
C LEU A 139 3.36 13.15 11.16
N LEU A 140 3.81 13.16 12.42
CA LEU A 140 5.24 13.13 12.76
C LEU A 140 5.88 11.80 12.39
N ALA A 141 5.19 10.66 12.57
CA ALA A 141 5.69 9.36 12.15
C ALA A 141 6.04 9.33 10.66
N LEU A 142 5.17 9.91 9.83
CA LEU A 142 5.37 9.98 8.39
C LEU A 142 6.46 11.00 8.01
N CYS A 143 6.40 12.21 8.59
CA CYS A 143 7.15 13.37 8.12
C CYS A 143 8.54 13.57 8.76
N ALA A 144 8.82 13.00 9.93
CA ALA A 144 10.08 13.23 10.65
C ALA A 144 11.33 12.95 9.81
N ARG A 145 11.27 11.96 8.90
CA ARG A 145 12.36 11.61 7.97
C ARG A 145 12.74 12.72 6.98
N PHE A 146 11.87 13.71 6.79
CA PHE A 146 12.09 14.85 5.89
C PHE A 146 12.41 16.15 6.65
N LEU A 147 12.55 16.09 7.97
CA LEU A 147 12.80 17.24 8.84
C LEU A 147 14.06 17.03 9.73
N PRO A 148 15.22 16.66 9.15
CA PRO A 148 16.43 16.41 9.92
C PRO A 148 16.89 17.63 10.74
N GLU A 149 16.60 18.84 10.28
CA GLU A 149 16.93 20.10 10.95
C GLU A 149 16.24 20.29 12.31
N HIS A 150 15.13 19.61 12.55
CA HIS A 150 14.36 19.72 13.79
C HIS A 150 14.75 18.69 14.85
N GLN A 151 15.69 17.79 14.57
CA GLN A 151 16.20 16.77 15.50
C GLN A 151 15.08 15.97 16.19
N LEU A 152 14.01 15.67 15.42
CA LEU A 152 12.88 14.88 15.90
C LEU A 152 13.32 13.45 16.26
N GLN A 153 12.53 12.80 17.11
CA GLN A 153 12.73 11.38 17.37
C GLN A 153 12.49 10.56 16.08
N PRO A 154 13.02 9.33 15.98
CA PRO A 154 12.72 8.45 14.85
C PRO A 154 11.21 8.27 14.68
N GLY A 155 10.75 8.23 13.43
CA GLY A 155 9.32 8.13 13.09
C GLY A 155 8.59 6.99 13.81
N GLU A 156 9.28 5.88 14.09
CA GLU A 156 8.74 4.72 14.79
C GLU A 156 8.28 5.03 16.21
N VAL A 157 8.90 6.00 16.91
CA VAL A 157 8.47 6.43 18.26
C VAL A 157 7.07 7.05 18.20
N TYR A 158 6.83 7.91 17.21
CA TYR A 158 5.51 8.53 17.01
C TYR A 158 4.50 7.51 16.46
N ALA A 159 4.94 6.62 15.57
CA ALA A 159 4.10 5.55 15.03
C ALA A 159 3.59 4.64 16.15
N GLU A 160 4.45 4.22 17.07
CA GLU A 160 4.07 3.35 18.19
C GLU A 160 3.00 3.99 19.07
N TYR A 161 3.15 5.29 19.38
CA TYR A 161 2.12 6.04 20.10
C TYR A 161 0.81 6.10 19.29
N ALA A 162 0.87 6.42 18.00
CA ALA A 162 -0.30 6.48 17.14
C ALA A 162 -1.03 5.13 17.08
N ARG A 163 -0.30 4.01 16.88
CA ARG A 163 -0.87 2.65 16.87
C ARG A 163 -1.56 2.30 18.17
N ALA A 164 -0.92 2.59 19.30
CA ALA A 164 -1.49 2.30 20.62
C ALA A 164 -2.81 3.06 20.84
N GLN A 165 -2.84 4.34 20.50
CA GLN A 165 -4.06 5.15 20.62
C GLN A 165 -5.14 4.74 19.61
N LEU A 166 -4.78 4.48 18.35
CA LEU A 166 -5.71 3.98 17.33
C LEU A 166 -6.33 2.64 17.74
N GLY A 167 -5.54 1.74 18.34
CA GLY A 167 -6.03 0.48 18.86
C GLY A 167 -7.05 0.65 19.99
N HIS A 168 -6.80 1.58 20.92
CA HIS A 168 -7.76 1.89 22.00
C HIS A 168 -9.06 2.52 21.47
N ARG A 169 -8.95 3.35 20.42
CA ARG A 169 -10.07 4.12 19.85
C ARG A 169 -10.75 3.43 18.66
N ALA A 170 -10.33 2.22 18.30
CA ALA A 170 -10.80 1.50 17.12
C ALA A 170 -12.31 1.23 17.11
N PHE A 171 -12.93 1.17 18.30
CA PHE A 171 -14.36 0.91 18.48
C PHE A 171 -15.12 2.11 19.07
N GLU A 172 -14.48 3.28 19.13
CA GLU A 172 -15.17 4.54 19.41
C GLU A 172 -16.00 4.99 18.20
N GLY A 173 -16.85 6.00 18.38
CA GLY A 173 -17.56 6.61 17.26
C GLY A 173 -16.57 7.15 16.22
N PRO A 174 -16.91 7.10 14.92
CA PRO A 174 -16.01 7.57 13.88
C PRO A 174 -15.76 9.07 14.05
N SER A 175 -14.53 9.50 13.79
CA SER A 175 -14.17 10.92 13.74
C SER A 175 -13.27 11.19 12.56
N LEU A 176 -13.35 12.42 12.02
CA LEU A 176 -12.53 12.83 10.89
C LEU A 176 -11.04 12.71 11.22
N TYR A 177 -10.61 13.15 12.40
CA TYR A 177 -9.21 13.04 12.84
C TYR A 177 -8.75 11.59 12.95
N LEU A 178 -9.57 10.66 13.45
CA LEU A 178 -9.19 9.24 13.48
C LEU A 178 -9.07 8.65 12.07
N ALA A 179 -10.03 8.93 11.18
CA ALA A 179 -9.97 8.48 9.79
C ALA A 179 -8.71 9.01 9.08
N GLN A 180 -8.42 10.31 9.23
CA GLN A 180 -7.22 10.93 8.67
C GLN A 180 -5.93 10.37 9.28
N SER A 181 -5.90 10.11 10.58
CA SER A 181 -4.75 9.46 11.24
C SER A 181 -4.50 8.06 10.69
N LEU A 182 -5.57 7.31 10.42
CA LEU A 182 -5.50 5.97 9.83
C LEU A 182 -4.97 5.98 8.39
N VAL A 183 -5.32 7.00 7.59
CA VAL A 183 -4.72 7.20 6.25
C VAL A 183 -3.21 7.48 6.38
N ILE A 184 -2.81 8.43 7.23
CA ILE A 184 -1.40 8.81 7.40
C ILE A 184 -0.55 7.63 7.91
N ILE A 185 -1.03 6.91 8.92
CA ILE A 185 -0.29 5.76 9.46
C ILE A 185 -0.24 4.62 8.44
N SER A 186 -1.25 4.45 7.58
CA SER A 186 -1.20 3.45 6.51
C SER A 186 -0.05 3.71 5.54
N LEU A 187 0.13 4.96 5.09
CA LEU A 187 1.29 5.36 4.27
C LEU A 187 2.62 5.07 4.97
N TYR A 188 2.70 5.35 6.28
CA TYR A 188 3.89 5.07 7.09
C TYR A 188 4.19 3.57 7.16
N GLU A 189 3.19 2.75 7.46
CA GLU A 189 3.32 1.29 7.58
C GLU A 189 3.72 0.66 6.25
N TRP A 190 3.14 1.13 5.14
CA TRP A 190 3.50 0.66 3.81
C TRP A 190 4.96 0.95 3.48
N GLY A 191 5.38 2.20 3.60
CA GLY A 191 6.78 2.58 3.35
C GLY A 191 7.78 1.95 4.33
N SER A 192 7.30 1.52 5.51
CA SER A 192 8.10 0.77 6.48
C SER A 192 8.15 -0.74 6.22
N GLY A 193 7.64 -1.21 5.08
CA GLY A 193 7.64 -2.63 4.72
C GLY A 193 6.67 -3.46 5.56
N ARG A 194 5.56 -2.88 6.04
CA ARG A 194 4.50 -3.56 6.81
C ARG A 194 3.14 -3.46 6.12
N PRO A 195 3.00 -4.07 4.93
CA PRO A 195 1.88 -3.82 4.02
C PRO A 195 0.55 -4.40 4.52
N TYR A 196 0.57 -5.49 5.30
CA TYR A 196 -0.65 -5.98 5.96
C TYR A 196 -1.21 -4.96 6.95
N LYS A 197 -0.35 -4.33 7.77
CA LYS A 197 -0.77 -3.27 8.70
C LYS A 197 -1.31 -2.06 7.94
N ALA A 198 -0.62 -1.66 6.87
CA ALA A 198 -1.07 -0.58 6.00
C ALA A 198 -2.49 -0.84 5.47
N TRP A 199 -2.73 -2.05 4.95
CA TRP A 199 -4.03 -2.47 4.43
C TRP A 199 -5.12 -2.45 5.51
N MET A 200 -4.84 -2.99 6.70
CA MET A 200 -5.79 -2.96 7.82
C MET A 200 -6.16 -1.53 8.23
N TYR A 201 -5.19 -0.63 8.35
CA TYR A 201 -5.45 0.78 8.68
C TYR A 201 -6.23 1.49 7.57
N SER A 202 -5.93 1.20 6.30
CA SER A 202 -6.67 1.72 5.15
C SER A 202 -8.16 1.32 5.21
N GLY A 203 -8.45 0.04 5.45
CA GLY A 203 -9.82 -0.46 5.58
C GLY A 203 -10.59 0.19 6.73
N MET A 204 -9.94 0.34 7.89
CA MET A 204 -10.54 1.05 9.03
C MET A 204 -10.87 2.51 8.69
N ALA A 205 -9.96 3.22 8.01
CA ALA A 205 -10.21 4.60 7.57
C ALA A 205 -11.41 4.67 6.62
N THR A 206 -11.49 3.74 5.65
CA THR A 206 -12.58 3.64 4.67
C THR A 206 -13.95 3.47 5.35
N TYR A 207 -14.07 2.57 6.33
CA TYR A 207 -15.33 2.39 7.04
C TYR A 207 -15.72 3.60 7.88
N MET A 208 -14.75 4.23 8.56
CA MET A 208 -15.02 5.47 9.32
C MET A 208 -15.51 6.59 8.42
N ILE A 209 -14.86 6.81 7.27
CA ILE A 209 -15.20 7.92 6.38
C ILE A 209 -16.53 7.71 5.65
N GLN A 210 -16.85 6.47 5.27
CA GLN A 210 -18.17 6.13 4.72
C GLN A 210 -19.29 6.42 5.72
N SER A 211 -19.08 6.08 6.99
CA SER A 211 -20.06 6.39 8.05
C SER A 211 -20.23 7.90 8.24
N LEU A 212 -19.13 8.67 8.25
CA LEU A 212 -19.17 10.13 8.42
C LEU A 212 -19.84 10.84 7.24
N LEU A 213 -19.55 10.40 6.01
CA LEU A 213 -20.20 10.93 4.81
C LEU A 213 -21.71 10.68 4.85
N LYS A 214 -22.13 9.48 5.24
CA LYS A 214 -23.57 9.19 5.40
C LYS A 214 -24.23 10.13 6.41
N THR A 215 -23.60 10.35 7.57
CA THR A 215 -24.10 11.30 8.57
C THR A 215 -24.15 12.74 8.04
N ALA A 216 -23.16 13.14 7.25
CA ALA A 216 -23.12 14.47 6.64
C ALA A 216 -24.24 14.64 5.58
N ASP A 217 -24.47 13.64 4.75
CA ASP A 217 -25.54 13.63 3.75
C ASP A 217 -26.92 13.69 4.42
N ASP A 218 -27.14 12.88 5.48
CA ASP A 218 -28.37 12.94 6.27
C ASP A 218 -28.55 14.34 6.88
N SER A 219 -27.50 14.94 7.44
CA SER A 219 -27.57 16.30 8.01
C SER A 219 -27.90 17.35 6.94
N MET A 220 -27.34 17.23 5.75
CA MET A 220 -27.60 18.13 4.62
C MET A 220 -29.07 18.08 4.17
N GLU A 221 -29.70 16.90 4.20
CA GLU A 221 -31.12 16.74 3.88
C GLU A 221 -32.04 17.39 4.94
N HIS A 222 -31.65 17.35 6.23
CA HIS A 222 -32.47 17.82 7.33
C HIS A 222 -32.25 19.32 7.67
N SER A 223 -31.04 19.85 7.52
CA SER A 223 -30.69 21.25 7.81
C SER A 223 -29.70 21.87 6.79
N PRO A 224 -30.19 22.26 5.59
CA PRO A 224 -29.34 22.78 4.51
C PRO A 224 -28.54 24.03 4.87
N ASP A 225 -29.14 24.96 5.63
CA ASP A 225 -28.52 26.25 5.98
C ASP A 225 -27.37 26.09 7.00
N GLU A 226 -27.48 25.18 7.96
CA GLU A 226 -26.40 24.86 8.91
C GLU A 226 -25.25 24.12 8.22
N PHE A 227 -25.58 23.23 7.28
CA PHE A 227 -24.58 22.52 6.48
C PHE A 227 -23.76 23.47 5.59
N HIS A 228 -24.38 24.54 5.07
CA HIS A 228 -23.68 25.56 4.30
C HIS A 228 -22.57 26.27 5.09
N ALA A 229 -22.66 26.34 6.42
CA ALA A 229 -21.59 26.86 7.28
C ALA A 229 -20.39 25.89 7.42
N SER A 230 -20.57 24.61 7.09
CA SER A 230 -19.58 23.53 7.29
C SER A 230 -18.96 23.01 5.99
N GLN A 231 -18.93 23.83 4.94
CA GLN A 231 -18.49 23.40 3.60
C GLN A 231 -17.04 22.88 3.57
N ILE A 232 -16.13 23.50 4.31
CA ILE A 232 -14.74 23.06 4.44
C ILE A 232 -14.69 21.65 5.06
N GLN A 233 -15.46 21.43 6.13
CA GLN A 233 -15.51 20.14 6.81
C GLN A 233 -16.06 19.04 5.90
N TYR A 234 -17.11 19.33 5.12
CA TYR A 234 -17.63 18.38 4.13
C TYR A 234 -16.60 18.08 3.05
N GLU A 235 -15.86 19.08 2.56
CA GLU A 235 -14.81 18.86 1.57
C GLU A 235 -13.65 18.02 2.14
N GLN A 236 -13.30 18.20 3.42
CA GLN A 236 -12.35 17.32 4.09
C GLN A 236 -12.86 15.87 4.14
N LEU A 237 -14.16 15.64 4.36
CA LEU A 237 -14.74 14.30 4.31
C LEU A 237 -14.60 13.68 2.91
N VAL A 238 -14.98 14.41 1.87
CA VAL A 238 -14.90 13.98 0.47
C VAL A 238 -13.46 13.68 0.08
N ARG A 239 -12.51 14.59 0.37
CA ARG A 239 -11.09 14.38 0.07
C ARG A 239 -10.53 13.19 0.82
N THR A 240 -10.86 13.03 2.11
CA THR A 240 -10.42 11.87 2.90
C THR A 240 -10.94 10.56 2.28
N TYR A 241 -12.20 10.52 1.82
CA TYR A 241 -12.76 9.36 1.13
C TYR A 241 -11.98 9.00 -0.14
N TRP A 242 -11.69 9.99 -0.99
CA TRP A 242 -10.94 9.74 -2.23
C TRP A 242 -9.47 9.41 -1.99
N CYS A 243 -8.88 9.90 -0.90
CA CYS A 243 -7.55 9.47 -0.46
C CYS A 243 -7.58 8.00 -0.01
N CYS A 244 -8.59 7.57 0.75
CA CYS A 244 -8.78 6.15 1.09
C CYS A 244 -8.95 5.28 -0.16
N PHE A 245 -9.72 5.74 -1.15
CA PHE A 245 -9.91 5.04 -2.42
C PHE A 245 -8.60 4.91 -3.20
N ALA A 246 -7.84 5.99 -3.36
CA ALA A 246 -6.55 5.95 -4.05
C ALA A 246 -5.56 5.03 -3.33
N GLN A 247 -5.51 5.11 -2.00
CA GLN A 247 -4.66 4.25 -1.18
C GLN A 247 -5.07 2.76 -1.28
N ASP A 248 -6.37 2.47 -1.36
CA ASP A 248 -6.85 1.11 -1.62
C ASP A 248 -6.39 0.59 -2.99
N CYS A 249 -6.41 1.44 -4.02
CA CYS A 249 -5.87 1.09 -5.34
C CYS A 249 -4.36 0.83 -5.30
N GLU A 250 -3.59 1.64 -4.57
CA GLU A 250 -2.15 1.48 -4.41
C GLU A 250 -1.79 0.17 -3.66
N LEU A 251 -2.51 -0.13 -2.58
CA LEU A 251 -2.24 -1.27 -1.70
C LEU A 251 -2.81 -2.61 -2.19
N SER A 252 -3.94 -2.61 -2.93
CA SER A 252 -4.65 -3.82 -3.36
C SER A 252 -4.04 -4.50 -4.61
N SER A 253 -2.85 -4.08 -5.00
CA SER A 253 -2.18 -4.48 -6.23
C SER A 253 -1.82 -5.97 -6.34
N GLY A 254 -2.03 -6.82 -5.32
CA GLY A 254 -1.58 -8.22 -5.40
C GLY A 254 -2.12 -9.28 -4.44
N ALA A 255 -3.39 -9.29 -4.07
CA ALA A 255 -4.05 -10.52 -3.61
C ALA A 255 -5.52 -10.45 -4.01
N ARG A 256 -6.29 -11.55 -3.93
CA ARG A 256 -7.75 -11.52 -4.09
C ARG A 256 -8.41 -10.72 -2.95
N GLN A 257 -8.20 -9.42 -2.92
CA GLN A 257 -8.72 -8.47 -1.95
C GLN A 257 -9.47 -7.42 -2.75
N HIS A 258 -10.79 -7.59 -2.83
CA HIS A 258 -11.70 -6.58 -3.34
C HIS A 258 -12.43 -5.94 -2.17
N PHE A 259 -12.55 -4.60 -2.17
CA PHE A 259 -13.81 -3.86 -1.90
C PHE A 259 -13.71 -2.38 -2.36
N ALA A 260 -13.14 -2.08 -3.53
CA ALA A 260 -13.41 -0.81 -4.21
C ALA A 260 -14.68 -0.99 -5.07
N LEU A 261 -15.74 -0.24 -4.78
CA LEU A 261 -16.85 -0.06 -5.70
C LEU A 261 -16.29 0.37 -7.07
N SER A 262 -16.92 -0.04 -8.17
CA SER A 262 -16.57 0.49 -9.49
C SER A 262 -16.56 2.02 -9.42
N PHE A 263 -15.47 2.67 -9.84
CA PHE A 263 -15.31 4.12 -9.75
C PHE A 263 -16.55 4.88 -10.24
N ARG A 264 -17.12 4.45 -11.37
CA ARG A 264 -18.31 5.07 -11.98
C ARG A 264 -19.61 4.88 -11.19
N GLN A 265 -19.67 3.92 -10.26
CA GLN A 265 -20.83 3.62 -9.41
C GLN A 265 -20.77 4.33 -8.05
N ILE A 266 -19.69 5.07 -7.76
CA ILE A 266 -19.54 5.80 -6.50
C ILE A 266 -20.40 7.08 -6.55
N SER A 267 -21.27 7.24 -5.55
CA SER A 267 -22.16 8.40 -5.39
C SER A 267 -21.56 9.56 -4.59
N VAL A 268 -20.29 9.46 -4.19
CA VAL A 268 -19.56 10.57 -3.56
C VAL A 268 -19.04 11.51 -4.67
N PRO A 269 -19.24 12.83 -4.58
CA PRO A 269 -18.71 13.76 -5.57
C PRO A 269 -17.18 13.76 -5.56
N LEU A 270 -16.55 14.08 -6.70
CA LEU A 270 -15.10 14.24 -6.78
C LEU A 270 -14.64 15.50 -5.99
N PRO A 271 -13.37 15.55 -5.57
CA PRO A 271 -12.80 16.71 -4.90
C PRO A 271 -12.93 17.99 -5.74
N ILE A 272 -13.19 19.11 -5.07
CA ILE A 272 -13.13 20.43 -5.72
C ILE A 272 -11.67 20.87 -5.91
N GLY A 273 -11.46 21.91 -6.71
CA GLY A 273 -10.14 22.50 -6.92
C GLY A 273 -9.46 22.94 -5.63
N ASP A 274 -8.14 22.81 -5.56
CA ASP A 274 -7.34 23.19 -4.38
C ASP A 274 -7.49 24.67 -4.02
N HIS A 275 -7.59 25.54 -5.01
CA HIS A 275 -7.86 26.95 -4.81
C HIS A 275 -9.19 27.15 -4.06
N ASP A 276 -10.28 26.57 -4.55
CA ASP A 276 -11.60 26.74 -3.93
C ASP A 276 -11.67 26.10 -2.54
N PHE A 277 -11.01 24.96 -2.34
CA PHE A 277 -10.90 24.33 -1.03
C PHE A 277 -10.16 25.23 -0.03
N ASN A 278 -9.00 25.77 -0.39
CA ASN A 278 -8.21 26.61 0.50
C ASN A 278 -8.95 27.89 0.92
N PHE A 279 -9.69 28.51 0.00
CA PHE A 279 -10.46 29.73 0.29
C PHE A 279 -11.89 29.47 0.79
N GLY A 280 -12.28 28.20 0.98
CA GLY A 280 -13.63 27.84 1.44
C GLY A 280 -14.72 28.28 0.46
N ARG A 281 -14.43 28.33 -0.85
CA ARG A 281 -15.37 28.78 -1.87
C ARG A 281 -16.35 27.67 -2.23
N ARG A 282 -17.59 28.07 -2.51
CA ARG A 282 -18.65 27.15 -2.96
C ARG A 282 -18.52 26.83 -4.43
N ALA A 283 -18.29 25.56 -4.75
CA ALA A 283 -18.43 25.07 -6.12
C ALA A 283 -19.91 25.09 -6.52
N SER A 284 -20.23 25.77 -7.62
CA SER A 284 -21.61 25.85 -8.12
C SER A 284 -22.14 24.50 -8.60
N ARG A 285 -21.26 23.63 -9.13
CA ARG A 285 -21.56 22.25 -9.53
C ARG A 285 -20.36 21.36 -9.17
N ARG A 286 -20.63 20.20 -8.57
CA ARG A 286 -19.60 19.21 -8.25
C ARG A 286 -19.54 18.15 -9.35
N LEU A 287 -18.34 17.77 -9.76
CA LEU A 287 -18.11 16.72 -10.74
C LEU A 287 -18.36 15.35 -10.08
N MET A 288 -19.17 14.50 -10.69
CA MET A 288 -19.39 13.13 -10.24
C MET A 288 -18.49 12.14 -10.98
N PRO A 289 -18.12 11.00 -10.39
CA PRO A 289 -17.32 9.97 -11.06
C PRO A 289 -17.91 9.51 -12.40
N ALA A 290 -19.23 9.32 -12.45
CA ALA A 290 -19.95 8.95 -13.68
C ALA A 290 -19.85 10.02 -14.78
N ASN A 291 -19.61 11.28 -14.43
CA ASN A 291 -19.51 12.40 -15.37
C ASN A 291 -18.06 12.78 -15.69
N LEU A 292 -17.06 12.02 -15.23
CA LEU A 292 -15.66 12.23 -15.61
C LEU A 292 -15.41 11.57 -16.98
N THR A 293 -15.95 12.18 -18.04
CA THR A 293 -15.89 11.71 -19.43
C THR A 293 -15.69 12.89 -20.39
N ARG A 294 -15.39 12.62 -21.67
CA ARG A 294 -15.24 13.67 -22.69
C ARG A 294 -16.51 14.50 -22.92
N ASP A 295 -17.68 13.92 -22.66
CA ASP A 295 -18.97 14.56 -22.94
C ASP A 295 -19.39 15.59 -21.89
N SER A 296 -18.73 15.57 -20.72
CA SER A 296 -19.06 16.47 -19.63
C SER A 296 -18.24 17.76 -19.71
N PRO A 297 -18.88 18.95 -19.68
CA PRO A 297 -18.17 20.22 -19.72
C PRO A 297 -17.35 20.47 -18.44
N LEU A 298 -17.68 19.79 -17.33
CA LEU A 298 -16.98 19.92 -16.06
C LEU A 298 -15.65 19.14 -16.01
N SER A 299 -15.42 18.25 -16.97
CA SER A 299 -14.20 17.44 -17.10
C SER A 299 -13.31 17.87 -18.27
N ALA A 300 -13.68 18.95 -18.97
CA ALA A 300 -12.86 19.50 -20.04
C ALA A 300 -11.66 20.28 -19.47
N ALA A 301 -10.46 19.98 -19.96
CA ALA A 301 -9.22 20.68 -19.66
C ALA A 301 -8.93 20.82 -18.14
N LEU A 302 -8.98 19.70 -17.41
CA LEU A 302 -8.66 19.67 -16.00
C LEU A 302 -7.21 20.10 -15.75
N THR A 303 -7.04 21.21 -15.03
CA THR A 303 -5.73 21.77 -14.66
C THR A 303 -5.18 21.11 -13.39
N ILE A 304 -3.96 21.49 -13.00
CA ILE A 304 -3.31 21.00 -11.78
C ILE A 304 -4.10 21.30 -10.50
N ASP A 305 -4.98 22.30 -10.53
CA ASP A 305 -5.89 22.64 -9.42
C ASP A 305 -6.85 21.49 -9.08
N HIS A 306 -7.21 20.66 -10.06
CA HIS A 306 -7.99 19.43 -9.90
C HIS A 306 -7.10 18.18 -9.77
N GLY A 307 -5.82 18.35 -9.41
CA GLY A 307 -4.84 17.27 -9.44
C GLY A 307 -5.20 16.06 -8.58
N LEU A 308 -5.89 16.24 -7.44
CA LEU A 308 -6.38 15.12 -6.63
C LEU A 308 -7.42 14.28 -7.39
N THR A 309 -8.36 14.90 -8.09
CA THR A 309 -9.32 14.21 -8.97
C THR A 309 -8.60 13.44 -10.08
N ILE A 310 -7.63 14.08 -10.74
CA ILE A 310 -6.89 13.49 -11.85
C ILE A 310 -6.13 12.25 -11.38
N VAL A 311 -5.37 12.36 -10.27
CA VAL A 311 -4.51 11.27 -9.79
C VAL A 311 -5.33 10.10 -9.24
N THR A 312 -6.43 10.37 -8.52
CA THR A 312 -7.33 9.32 -8.01
C THR A 312 -7.92 8.48 -9.14
N ARG A 313 -8.38 9.13 -10.23
CA ARG A 313 -8.86 8.39 -11.41
C ARG A 313 -7.74 7.62 -12.10
N GLY A 314 -6.54 8.19 -12.15
CA GLY A 314 -5.37 7.49 -12.68
C GLY A 314 -5.10 6.18 -11.94
N PHE A 315 -5.15 6.19 -10.61
CA PHE A 315 -4.94 4.99 -9.79
C PHE A 315 -6.00 3.91 -10.00
N ASP A 316 -7.27 4.27 -10.19
CA ASP A 316 -8.34 3.33 -10.55
C ASP A 316 -8.06 2.60 -11.89
N ILE A 317 -7.59 3.34 -12.89
CA ILE A 317 -7.24 2.76 -14.20
C ILE A 317 -6.00 1.88 -14.04
N PHE A 318 -4.97 2.38 -13.38
CA PHE A 318 -3.72 1.69 -13.15
C PHE A 318 -3.90 0.35 -12.42
N VAL A 319 -4.69 0.29 -11.34
CA VAL A 319 -4.90 -0.97 -10.60
C VAL A 319 -5.61 -2.02 -11.44
N ARG A 320 -6.52 -1.61 -12.34
CA ARG A 320 -7.18 -2.53 -13.28
C ARG A 320 -6.24 -3.03 -14.37
N ILE A 321 -5.37 -2.17 -14.89
CA ILE A 321 -4.28 -2.54 -15.81
C ILE A 321 -3.32 -3.53 -15.15
N LEU A 322 -2.89 -3.23 -13.92
CA LEU A 322 -1.99 -4.08 -13.16
C LEU A 322 -2.59 -5.47 -12.92
N ARG A 323 -3.87 -5.53 -12.53
CA ARG A 323 -4.60 -6.80 -12.39
C ARG A 323 -4.66 -7.56 -13.71
N PHE A 324 -4.99 -6.89 -14.82
CA PHE A 324 -5.03 -7.51 -16.14
C PHE A 324 -3.67 -8.11 -16.53
N ALA A 325 -2.57 -7.35 -16.38
CA ALA A 325 -1.21 -7.82 -16.65
C ALA A 325 -0.83 -9.04 -15.79
N ASN A 326 -1.32 -9.12 -14.56
CA ASN A 326 -1.07 -10.24 -13.65
C ASN A 326 -1.91 -11.49 -14.00
N GLU A 327 -3.17 -11.31 -14.43
CA GLU A 327 -4.07 -12.39 -14.83
C GLU A 327 -3.67 -13.00 -16.18
N SER A 328 -3.31 -12.16 -17.16
CA SER A 328 -2.81 -12.55 -18.48
C SER A 328 -1.56 -13.44 -18.39
N ARG A 329 -0.62 -13.11 -17.49
CA ARG A 329 0.59 -13.95 -17.24
C ARG A 329 0.23 -15.40 -16.96
N ARG A 330 -0.83 -15.65 -16.20
CA ARG A 330 -1.16 -16.96 -15.62
C ARG A 330 -1.95 -17.87 -16.55
N GLY A 331 -2.34 -17.42 -17.74
CA GLY A 331 -3.26 -18.17 -18.63
C GLY A 331 -4.61 -18.48 -17.96
N ARG A 332 -4.93 -17.82 -16.84
CA ARG A 332 -6.16 -18.01 -16.07
C ARG A 332 -7.23 -17.06 -16.59
N THR A 333 -7.68 -17.25 -17.83
CA THR A 333 -9.06 -16.91 -18.20
C THR A 333 -9.92 -18.09 -17.76
N PRO A 334 -10.64 -18.01 -16.63
CA PRO A 334 -11.41 -19.15 -16.15
C PRO A 334 -12.54 -19.42 -17.15
N SER A 335 -12.54 -20.60 -17.76
CA SER A 335 -13.64 -21.11 -18.57
C SER A 335 -14.91 -21.42 -17.75
N SER A 336 -15.14 -20.76 -16.61
CA SER A 336 -16.23 -21.14 -15.72
C SER A 336 -17.20 -20.04 -15.35
N PHE A 337 -16.80 -18.80 -15.03
CA PHE A 337 -17.80 -17.76 -14.68
C PHE A 337 -17.19 -16.34 -14.77
N ALA A 338 -17.09 -15.74 -15.97
CA ALA A 338 -17.16 -14.27 -16.22
C ALA A 338 -16.68 -13.90 -17.64
N THR A 339 -17.60 -13.33 -18.43
CA THR A 339 -17.44 -12.50 -19.66
C THR A 339 -16.72 -13.07 -20.89
N ASP A 340 -17.45 -13.15 -22.01
CA ASP A 340 -17.03 -13.51 -23.39
C ASP A 340 -15.99 -12.55 -24.05
N ILE A 341 -15.24 -11.78 -23.27
CA ILE A 341 -14.35 -10.73 -23.79
C ILE A 341 -12.93 -11.28 -23.89
N SER A 342 -12.36 -11.26 -25.10
CA SER A 342 -10.97 -11.70 -25.32
C SER A 342 -9.98 -10.81 -24.55
N PRO A 343 -8.79 -11.33 -24.17
CA PRO A 343 -7.74 -10.51 -23.56
C PRO A 343 -7.40 -9.27 -24.38
N GLN A 344 -7.39 -9.40 -25.71
CA GLN A 344 -7.20 -8.28 -26.65
C GLN A 344 -8.24 -7.16 -26.47
N LYS A 345 -9.53 -7.50 -26.40
CA LYS A 345 -10.59 -6.50 -26.16
C LYS A 345 -10.48 -5.86 -24.78
N THR A 346 -10.02 -6.61 -23.78
CA THR A 346 -9.79 -6.06 -22.43
C THR A 346 -8.63 -5.06 -22.45
N TRP A 347 -7.54 -5.39 -23.15
CA TRP A 347 -6.41 -4.47 -23.37
C TRP A 347 -6.85 -3.20 -24.08
N GLU A 348 -7.59 -3.32 -25.19
CA GLU A 348 -8.13 -2.20 -25.97
C GLU A 348 -8.99 -1.29 -25.10
N SER A 349 -9.92 -1.87 -24.32
CA SER A 349 -10.78 -1.10 -23.42
C SER A 349 -9.99 -0.33 -22.36
N LEU A 350 -8.97 -0.95 -21.75
CA LEU A 350 -8.13 -0.30 -20.75
C LEU A 350 -7.28 0.81 -21.37
N LYS A 351 -6.76 0.61 -22.59
CA LYS A 351 -5.99 1.61 -23.33
C LYS A 351 -6.85 2.80 -23.72
N GLU A 352 -8.05 2.56 -24.25
CA GLU A 352 -9.02 3.61 -24.60
C GLU A 352 -9.40 4.46 -23.37
N GLU A 353 -9.62 3.83 -22.22
CA GLU A 353 -9.95 4.54 -21.00
C GLU A 353 -8.77 5.34 -20.44
N LEU A 354 -7.54 4.84 -20.56
CA LEU A 354 -6.32 5.57 -20.23
C LEU A 354 -6.14 6.80 -21.13
N ASP A 355 -6.39 6.64 -22.43
CA ASP A 355 -6.30 7.72 -23.42
C ASP A 355 -7.43 8.75 -23.22
N GLU A 356 -8.64 8.32 -22.86
CA GLU A 356 -9.71 9.21 -22.45
C GLU A 356 -9.27 10.03 -21.24
N TRP A 357 -8.83 9.37 -20.16
CA TRP A 357 -8.37 10.05 -18.95
C TRP A 357 -7.24 11.04 -19.22
N ARG A 358 -6.27 10.69 -20.05
CA ARG A 358 -5.17 11.58 -20.43
C ARG A 358 -5.67 12.77 -21.25
N SER A 359 -6.68 12.57 -22.11
CA SER A 359 -7.27 13.63 -22.94
C SER A 359 -8.09 14.67 -22.16
N LEU A 360 -8.64 14.31 -20.99
CA LEU A 360 -9.40 15.24 -20.13
C LEU A 360 -8.51 16.29 -19.46
N GLN A 361 -7.20 16.03 -19.33
CA GLN A 361 -6.24 16.91 -18.66
C GLN A 361 -5.88 18.10 -19.56
N ASP A 362 -5.69 19.28 -18.99
CA ASP A 362 -5.05 20.37 -19.73
C ASP A 362 -3.60 20.00 -20.11
N VAL A 363 -3.08 20.56 -21.21
CA VAL A 363 -1.70 20.28 -21.68
C VAL A 363 -0.66 20.62 -20.61
N THR A 364 -0.95 21.60 -19.74
CA THR A 364 -0.08 21.98 -18.62
C THR A 364 0.19 20.82 -17.66
N VAL A 365 -0.70 19.83 -17.55
CA VAL A 365 -0.56 18.70 -16.61
C VAL A 365 0.20 17.51 -17.24
N ARG A 366 0.56 17.60 -18.52
CA ARG A 366 1.15 16.49 -19.28
C ARG A 366 2.67 16.64 -19.45
N TYR A 367 3.44 15.75 -18.83
CA TYR A 367 4.87 15.58 -19.12
C TYR A 367 5.06 14.64 -20.34
N PRO A 368 6.07 14.86 -21.22
CA PRO A 368 7.07 15.94 -21.21
C PRO A 368 6.63 17.22 -21.93
N SER A 369 5.40 17.29 -22.45
CA SER A 369 4.88 18.46 -23.17
C SER A 369 4.96 19.76 -22.34
N THR A 370 4.81 19.65 -21.03
CA THR A 370 5.01 20.73 -20.06
C THR A 370 6.19 20.44 -19.15
N SER A 371 7.03 21.45 -18.96
CA SER A 371 8.18 21.41 -18.05
C SER A 371 7.75 21.20 -16.59
N ALA A 372 8.44 20.29 -15.90
CA ALA A 372 8.24 20.05 -14.48
C ALA A 372 8.56 21.29 -13.61
N GLN A 373 9.55 22.09 -14.03
CA GLN A 373 9.98 23.29 -13.32
C GLN A 373 8.85 24.32 -13.18
N ALA A 374 7.94 24.41 -14.16
CA ALA A 374 6.78 25.28 -14.08
C ALA A 374 5.89 24.93 -12.88
N HIS A 375 5.65 23.63 -12.65
CA HIS A 375 4.86 23.16 -11.50
C HIS A 375 5.62 23.26 -10.18
N VAL A 376 6.95 23.08 -10.20
CA VAL A 376 7.78 23.35 -9.00
C VAL A 376 7.65 24.80 -8.55
N ALA A 377 7.70 25.75 -9.50
CA ALA A 377 7.54 27.17 -9.20
C ALA A 377 6.16 27.51 -8.61
N LEU A 378 5.12 26.76 -8.99
CA LEU A 378 3.77 26.90 -8.44
C LEU A 378 3.54 26.10 -7.15
N GLY A 379 4.51 25.30 -6.69
CA GLY A 379 4.38 24.45 -5.51
C GLY A 379 3.56 23.16 -5.72
N TYR A 380 3.37 22.75 -6.98
CA TYR A 380 2.67 21.52 -7.39
C TYR A 380 3.58 20.47 -8.02
N GLY A 381 4.91 20.63 -7.92
CA GLY A 381 5.89 19.73 -8.51
C GLY A 381 5.59 18.26 -8.22
N GLU A 382 5.57 17.88 -6.94
CA GLU A 382 5.34 16.49 -6.54
C GLU A 382 3.98 15.94 -7.04
N LEU A 383 2.91 16.72 -7.03
CA LEU A 383 1.61 16.29 -7.57
C LEU A 383 1.66 16.06 -9.09
N PHE A 384 2.30 16.96 -9.81
CA PHE A 384 2.56 16.82 -11.24
C PHE A 384 3.36 15.55 -11.53
N ALA A 385 4.36 15.22 -10.70
CA ALA A 385 5.09 13.97 -10.82
C ALA A 385 4.17 12.77 -10.64
N TYR A 386 3.38 12.72 -9.56
CA TYR A 386 2.45 11.60 -9.30
C TYR A 386 1.47 11.35 -10.44
N ILE A 387 0.83 12.39 -10.98
CA ILE A 387 -0.10 12.26 -12.12
C ILE A 387 0.58 11.59 -13.32
N ASN A 388 1.80 12.03 -13.65
CA ASN A 388 2.53 11.52 -14.80
C ASN A 388 3.17 10.14 -14.54
N LEU A 389 3.62 9.86 -13.31
CA LEU A 389 4.09 8.52 -12.93
C LEU A 389 2.99 7.48 -13.10
N VAL A 390 1.76 7.76 -12.64
CA VAL A 390 0.62 6.85 -12.82
C VAL A 390 0.33 6.58 -14.30
N TYR A 391 0.44 7.60 -15.15
CA TYR A 391 0.31 7.44 -16.60
C TYR A 391 1.39 6.52 -17.17
N PHE A 392 2.67 6.82 -16.93
CA PHE A 392 3.78 6.03 -17.48
C PHE A 392 3.79 4.60 -16.93
N MET A 393 3.47 4.41 -15.65
CA MET A 393 3.29 3.08 -15.07
C MET A 393 2.17 2.30 -15.78
N SER A 394 1.05 2.95 -16.11
CA SER A 394 -0.03 2.32 -16.88
C SER A 394 0.43 1.89 -18.27
N ILE A 395 1.22 2.72 -18.97
CA ILE A 395 1.85 2.37 -20.26
C ILE A 395 2.79 1.17 -20.10
N LEU A 396 3.67 1.19 -19.10
CA LEU A 396 4.64 0.11 -18.86
C LEU A 396 3.95 -1.25 -18.69
N PHE A 397 2.90 -1.33 -17.88
CA PHE A 397 2.20 -2.61 -17.67
C PHE A 397 1.35 -3.05 -18.87
N LEU A 398 0.69 -2.12 -19.59
CA LEU A 398 -0.09 -2.44 -20.80
C LEU A 398 0.79 -2.96 -21.94
N HIS A 399 1.87 -2.24 -22.25
CA HIS A 399 2.70 -2.58 -23.40
C HIS A 399 3.61 -3.78 -23.12
N ARG A 400 3.99 -4.02 -21.86
CA ARG A 400 4.69 -5.24 -21.48
C ARG A 400 3.83 -6.48 -21.74
N ASP A 401 2.58 -6.46 -21.30
CA ASP A 401 1.67 -7.59 -21.51
C ASP A 401 1.52 -7.88 -23.01
N ARG A 402 1.37 -6.81 -23.80
CA ARG A 402 1.32 -6.90 -25.26
C ARG A 402 2.56 -7.55 -25.88
N VAL A 403 3.76 -7.15 -25.47
CA VAL A 403 5.03 -7.76 -25.93
C VAL A 403 5.07 -9.24 -25.57
N LEU A 404 4.72 -9.60 -24.34
CA LEU A 404 4.70 -11.00 -23.89
C LEU A 404 3.68 -11.85 -24.65
N SER A 405 2.50 -11.30 -24.98
CA SER A 405 1.51 -11.99 -25.80
C SER A 405 2.01 -12.26 -27.22
N SER A 406 2.68 -11.28 -27.84
CA SER A 406 3.28 -11.45 -29.18
C SER A 406 4.38 -12.51 -29.18
N LEU A 407 5.26 -12.52 -28.17
CA LEU A 407 6.33 -13.52 -28.05
C LEU A 407 5.78 -14.95 -27.86
N LYS A 408 4.70 -15.11 -27.08
CA LYS A 408 4.03 -16.40 -26.88
C LYS A 408 3.43 -16.95 -28.18
N LEU A 409 2.85 -16.10 -29.03
CA LEU A 409 2.29 -16.51 -30.31
C LEU A 409 3.37 -17.07 -31.25
N MET A 410 4.56 -16.46 -31.24
CA MET A 410 5.69 -16.90 -32.06
C MET A 410 6.25 -18.28 -31.63
N HIS A 411 5.95 -18.71 -30.40
CA HIS A 411 6.44 -19.96 -29.81
C HIS A 411 5.38 -21.09 -29.83
N ASP A 412 4.18 -20.90 -30.40
CA ASP A 412 3.17 -21.98 -30.49
C ASP A 412 3.55 -23.00 -31.59
N PRO A 413 3.90 -24.25 -31.23
CA PRO A 413 4.34 -25.28 -32.18
C PRO A 413 3.24 -25.73 -33.17
N ASN A 414 1.97 -25.36 -32.93
CA ASN A 414 0.86 -25.62 -33.85
C ASN A 414 0.50 -24.40 -34.72
N HIS A 415 1.27 -23.31 -34.65
CA HIS A 415 1.00 -22.11 -35.44
C HIS A 415 1.37 -22.37 -36.92
N ASP A 416 0.41 -22.20 -37.84
CA ASP A 416 0.65 -22.32 -39.27
C ASP A 416 1.38 -21.05 -39.77
N PRO A 417 2.66 -21.15 -40.19
CA PRO A 417 3.43 -20.01 -40.68
C PRO A 417 2.89 -19.41 -41.99
N ARG A 418 1.81 -19.97 -42.56
CA ARG A 418 1.09 -19.39 -43.71
C ARG A 418 -0.03 -18.44 -43.30
N VAL A 419 -0.43 -18.41 -42.03
CA VAL A 419 -1.42 -17.45 -41.49
C VAL A 419 -0.76 -16.10 -41.20
N THR A 420 0.55 -16.06 -40.97
CA THR A 420 1.39 -14.85 -40.88
C THR A 420 1.72 -14.27 -42.27
N THR A 421 0.70 -14.06 -43.10
CA THR A 421 0.77 -13.15 -44.26
C THR A 421 0.47 -11.69 -43.88
N ASN A 422 0.34 -11.39 -42.58
CA ASN A 422 0.29 -10.02 -42.10
C ASN A 422 1.70 -9.54 -41.78
N LEU A 423 2.31 -8.79 -42.71
CA LEU A 423 3.54 -8.01 -42.56
C LEU A 423 3.56 -7.06 -41.34
N GLU A 424 2.50 -7.03 -40.55
CA GLU A 424 2.28 -6.05 -39.49
C GLU A 424 2.79 -6.54 -38.12
N GLU A 425 2.71 -7.83 -37.77
CA GLU A 425 3.00 -8.32 -36.40
C GLU A 425 4.38 -7.93 -35.82
N PRO A 426 5.50 -8.06 -36.56
CA PRO A 426 6.81 -7.61 -36.08
C PRO A 426 6.85 -6.11 -35.81
N THR A 427 6.17 -5.31 -36.64
CA THR A 427 6.12 -3.85 -36.50
C THR A 427 5.31 -3.39 -35.28
N TRP A 428 4.27 -4.15 -34.90
CA TRP A 428 3.48 -3.88 -33.69
C TRP A 428 4.26 -4.16 -32.40
N CYS A 429 5.11 -5.19 -32.39
CA CYS A 429 5.98 -5.50 -31.24
C CYS A 429 7.06 -4.42 -31.07
N GLU A 430 7.71 -3.99 -32.16
CA GLU A 430 8.69 -2.90 -32.15
C GLU A 430 8.07 -1.60 -31.58
N ALA A 431 6.87 -1.22 -32.04
CA ALA A 431 6.16 -0.05 -31.52
C ALA A 431 5.81 -0.17 -30.02
N ALA A 432 5.45 -1.37 -29.54
CA ALA A 432 5.18 -1.59 -28.13
C ALA A 432 6.46 -1.47 -27.27
N ILE A 433 7.61 -1.90 -27.77
CA ILE A 433 8.91 -1.76 -27.11
C ILE A 433 9.33 -0.28 -27.05
N GLU A 434 9.11 0.49 -28.13
CA GLU A 434 9.38 1.93 -28.14
C GLU A 434 8.59 2.67 -27.06
N GLU A 435 7.29 2.38 -26.91
CA GLU A 435 6.43 2.92 -25.85
C GLU A 435 6.94 2.57 -24.44
N LEU A 436 7.46 1.35 -24.25
CA LEU A 436 8.09 0.95 -22.98
C LEU A 436 9.33 1.80 -22.68
N PHE A 437 10.21 1.97 -23.66
CA PHE A 437 11.43 2.75 -23.48
C PHE A 437 11.14 4.23 -23.22
N GLU A 438 10.22 4.83 -23.97
CA GLU A 438 9.84 6.23 -23.75
C GLU A 438 9.21 6.44 -22.38
N ALA A 439 8.29 5.57 -21.96
CA ALA A 439 7.67 5.67 -20.64
C ALA A 439 8.69 5.51 -19.51
N ALA A 440 9.62 4.56 -19.60
CA ALA A 440 10.67 4.34 -18.60
C ALA A 440 11.62 5.55 -18.49
N GLN A 441 12.00 6.15 -19.61
CA GLN A 441 12.82 7.37 -19.63
C GLN A 441 12.06 8.57 -19.06
N ASN A 442 10.77 8.71 -19.35
CA ASN A 442 9.97 9.81 -18.83
C ASN A 442 9.80 9.74 -17.31
N ILE A 443 9.72 8.54 -16.72
CA ILE A 443 9.74 8.34 -15.24
C ILE A 443 11.05 8.89 -14.66
N GLY A 444 12.20 8.52 -15.21
CA GLY A 444 13.51 9.03 -14.75
C GLY A 444 13.65 10.53 -14.98
N GLY A 445 13.19 11.02 -16.13
CA GLY A 445 13.28 12.41 -16.56
C GLY A 445 12.51 13.37 -15.68
N ILE A 446 11.24 13.06 -15.37
CA ILE A 446 10.43 13.91 -14.49
C ILE A 446 11.03 13.96 -13.08
N LEU A 447 11.41 12.82 -12.50
CA LEU A 447 12.00 12.76 -11.16
C LEU A 447 13.32 13.55 -11.08
N SER A 448 14.17 13.41 -12.09
CA SER A 448 15.44 14.16 -12.18
C SER A 448 15.21 15.67 -12.31
N ALA A 449 14.22 16.09 -13.11
CA ALA A 449 13.90 17.50 -13.31
C ALA A 449 13.38 18.16 -12.02
N LEU A 450 12.55 17.45 -11.26
CA LEU A 450 12.07 17.93 -9.96
C LEU A 450 13.20 17.98 -8.92
N GLU A 451 14.05 16.94 -8.86
CA GLU A 451 15.19 16.91 -7.95
C GLU A 451 16.14 18.08 -8.21
N ALA A 452 16.50 18.32 -9.47
CA ALA A 452 17.34 19.45 -9.87
C ALA A 452 16.72 20.83 -9.51
N SER A 453 15.41 20.86 -9.28
CA SER A 453 14.65 22.07 -8.90
C SER A 453 14.34 22.15 -7.40
N GLY A 454 14.92 21.26 -6.59
CA GLY A 454 14.70 21.23 -5.13
C GLY A 454 13.39 20.57 -4.67
N ALA A 455 12.65 19.93 -5.57
CA ALA A 455 11.37 19.28 -5.30
C ALA A 455 11.45 17.75 -5.39
N SER A 456 12.51 17.16 -4.83
CA SER A 456 12.76 15.70 -4.90
C SER A 456 11.53 14.90 -4.44
N VAL A 457 11.07 13.98 -5.28
CA VAL A 457 10.05 12.98 -4.94
C VAL A 457 10.79 11.73 -4.48
N ILE A 458 10.62 11.33 -3.23
CA ILE A 458 11.27 10.13 -2.68
C ILE A 458 10.27 9.39 -1.79
N THR A 459 9.15 9.04 -2.39
CA THR A 459 8.06 8.29 -1.75
C THR A 459 8.11 6.83 -2.20
N PRO A 460 7.46 5.90 -1.48
CA PRO A 460 7.52 4.51 -1.89
C PRO A 460 6.84 4.25 -3.26
N TYR A 461 5.81 5.01 -3.65
CA TYR A 461 5.22 4.88 -4.99
C TYR A 461 6.17 5.33 -6.12
N ALA A 462 6.89 6.44 -5.92
CA ALA A 462 7.94 6.86 -6.87
C ALA A 462 9.10 5.84 -6.90
N GLY A 463 9.45 5.27 -5.74
CA GLY A 463 10.37 4.14 -5.62
C GLY A 463 9.97 2.93 -6.44
N PHE A 464 8.72 2.50 -6.30
CA PHE A 464 8.18 1.40 -7.09
C PHE A 464 8.17 1.74 -8.60
N SER A 465 7.88 2.98 -8.97
CA SER A 465 7.92 3.43 -10.36
C SER A 465 9.33 3.32 -10.95
N VAL A 466 10.37 3.73 -10.21
CA VAL A 466 11.77 3.57 -10.62
C VAL A 466 12.20 2.12 -10.63
N PHE A 467 11.73 1.30 -9.68
CA PHE A 467 11.97 -0.14 -9.64
C PHE A 467 11.48 -0.84 -10.92
N VAL A 468 10.26 -0.51 -11.38
CA VAL A 468 9.72 -1.04 -12.65
C VAL A 468 10.48 -0.50 -13.86
N ALA A 469 10.71 0.82 -13.92
CA ALA A 469 11.46 1.44 -15.02
C ALA A 469 12.90 0.90 -15.16
N ALA A 470 13.54 0.52 -14.05
CA ALA A 470 14.87 -0.07 -14.05
C ALA A 470 14.95 -1.33 -14.91
N HIS A 471 13.94 -2.19 -14.87
CA HIS A 471 13.92 -3.43 -15.66
C HIS A 471 13.86 -3.14 -17.16
N ILE A 472 13.05 -2.16 -17.56
CA ILE A 472 12.96 -1.73 -18.96
C ILE A 472 14.26 -1.08 -19.44
N ASN A 473 14.86 -0.21 -18.61
CA ASN A 473 16.15 0.41 -18.94
C ASN A 473 17.28 -0.63 -19.02
N MET A 474 17.27 -1.66 -18.16
CA MET A 474 18.21 -2.79 -18.24
C MET A 474 17.99 -3.61 -19.52
N TYR A 475 16.76 -3.88 -19.93
CA TYR A 475 16.46 -4.50 -21.23
C TYR A 475 17.04 -3.68 -22.39
N GLY A 476 16.93 -2.35 -22.35
CA GLY A 476 17.55 -1.44 -23.32
C GLY A 476 19.08 -1.49 -23.38
N THR A 477 19.77 -1.97 -22.33
CA THR A 477 21.24 -2.17 -22.36
C THR A 477 21.67 -3.39 -23.18
N VAL A 478 20.74 -4.35 -23.36
CA VAL A 478 20.95 -5.62 -24.06
C VAL A 478 20.34 -5.57 -25.46
N SER A 479 19.14 -5.02 -25.59
CA SER A 479 18.43 -4.78 -26.85
C SER A 479 18.23 -3.28 -27.06
N PRO A 480 19.25 -2.53 -27.53
CA PRO A 480 19.19 -1.07 -27.65
C PRO A 480 18.45 -0.58 -28.91
N ARG A 481 17.99 -1.47 -29.79
CA ARG A 481 17.27 -1.09 -31.01
C ARG A 481 15.96 -0.42 -30.62
N GLY A 482 15.71 0.78 -31.15
CA GLY A 482 14.53 1.58 -30.77
C GLY A 482 14.64 2.29 -29.42
N TYR A 483 15.73 2.10 -28.65
CA TYR A 483 15.93 2.81 -27.38
C TYR A 483 16.27 4.29 -27.64
N PRO A 484 15.48 5.28 -27.18
CA PRO A 484 15.77 6.68 -27.45
C PRO A 484 17.12 7.11 -26.85
N GLY A 485 18.02 7.64 -27.69
CA GLY A 485 19.40 7.98 -27.29
C GLY A 485 20.36 6.79 -27.21
N GLY A 486 19.92 5.59 -27.62
CA GLY A 486 20.75 4.40 -27.78
C GLY A 486 21.26 3.78 -26.48
N GLN A 487 22.15 2.81 -26.63
CA GLN A 487 22.65 1.99 -25.52
C GLN A 487 23.35 2.80 -24.41
N GLU A 488 24.06 3.87 -24.77
CA GLU A 488 24.73 4.72 -23.78
C GLU A 488 23.72 5.44 -22.86
N ARG A 489 22.55 5.85 -23.42
CA ARG A 489 21.47 6.39 -22.61
C ARG A 489 20.92 5.31 -21.69
N ALA A 490 20.68 4.09 -22.18
CA ALA A 490 20.17 2.98 -21.38
C ALA A 490 21.08 2.67 -20.17
N GLU A 491 22.40 2.63 -20.37
CA GLU A 491 23.37 2.41 -19.28
C GLU A 491 23.40 3.57 -18.27
N ARG A 492 23.14 4.80 -18.72
CA ARG A 492 23.01 5.95 -17.82
C ARG A 492 21.72 5.89 -17.00
N GLU A 493 20.60 5.56 -17.63
CA GLU A 493 19.31 5.39 -16.95
C GLU A 493 19.35 4.27 -15.92
N LYS A 494 19.90 3.10 -16.29
CA LYS A 494 20.16 1.97 -15.37
C LYS A 494 20.93 2.44 -14.11
N ARG A 495 22.03 3.16 -14.28
CA ARG A 495 22.82 3.70 -13.15
C ARG A 495 22.01 4.70 -12.32
N GLY A 496 21.26 5.58 -12.98
CA GLY A 496 20.37 6.53 -12.31
C GLY A 496 19.29 5.84 -11.46
N ASN A 497 18.68 4.76 -11.99
CA ASN A 497 17.67 4.00 -11.28
C ASN A 497 18.25 3.32 -10.03
N LEU A 498 19.42 2.69 -10.12
CA LEU A 498 20.12 2.10 -8.98
C LEU A 498 20.46 3.14 -7.90
N ALA A 499 20.99 4.29 -8.28
CA ALA A 499 21.35 5.36 -7.35
C ALA A 499 20.12 5.98 -6.66
N TYR A 500 19.01 6.14 -7.40
CA TYR A 500 17.76 6.61 -6.82
C TYR A 500 17.22 5.62 -5.78
N LEU A 501 17.20 4.32 -6.09
CA LEU A 501 16.72 3.28 -5.17
C LEU A 501 17.61 3.14 -3.93
N GLU A 502 18.93 3.29 -4.08
CA GLU A 502 19.86 3.35 -2.94
C GLU A 502 19.51 4.52 -2.01
N ARG A 503 19.27 5.71 -2.58
CA ARG A 503 18.85 6.88 -1.80
C ARG A 503 17.51 6.65 -1.11
N LEU A 504 16.56 6.02 -1.80
CA LEU A 504 15.24 5.67 -1.25
C LEU A 504 15.35 4.82 0.02
N CYS A 505 16.31 3.89 0.09
CA CYS A 505 16.57 3.07 1.28
C CYS A 505 16.86 3.93 2.53
N GLY A 506 17.49 5.09 2.37
CA GLY A 506 17.75 6.02 3.47
C GLY A 506 16.47 6.65 4.06
N PHE A 507 15.38 6.65 3.29
CA PHE A 507 14.09 7.20 3.73
C PHE A 507 13.08 6.10 4.07
N TRP A 508 13.09 4.97 3.37
CA TRP A 508 12.03 3.97 3.42
C TRP A 508 12.59 2.55 3.48
N PRO A 509 12.29 1.79 4.55
CA PRO A 509 12.67 0.39 4.67
C PRO A 509 12.25 -0.49 3.48
N VAL A 510 11.08 -0.23 2.88
CA VAL A 510 10.60 -0.99 1.70
C VAL A 510 11.53 -0.85 0.49
N GLY A 511 12.29 0.24 0.39
CA GLY A 511 13.24 0.44 -0.70
C GLY A 511 14.36 -0.61 -0.74
N HIS A 512 14.71 -1.21 0.40
CA HIS A 512 15.79 -2.20 0.46
C HIS A 512 15.49 -3.48 -0.33
N SER A 513 14.24 -3.94 -0.35
CA SER A 513 13.88 -5.13 -1.14
C SER A 513 13.97 -4.83 -2.64
N TRP A 514 13.42 -3.70 -3.07
CA TRP A 514 13.47 -3.23 -4.46
C TRP A 514 14.91 -3.00 -4.96
N TRP A 515 15.74 -2.35 -4.14
CA TRP A 515 17.14 -2.09 -4.49
C TRP A 515 17.95 -3.38 -4.62
N ARG A 516 17.71 -4.38 -3.75
CA ARG A 516 18.36 -5.70 -3.85
C ARG A 516 17.91 -6.43 -5.11
N ALA A 517 16.61 -6.47 -5.38
CA ALA A 517 16.06 -7.12 -6.57
C ALA A 517 16.61 -6.53 -7.88
N VAL A 518 16.74 -5.20 -7.98
CA VAL A 518 17.31 -4.56 -9.18
C VAL A 518 18.80 -4.86 -9.33
N GLN A 519 19.56 -5.00 -8.23
CA GLN A 519 20.97 -5.43 -8.31
C GLN A 519 21.12 -6.86 -8.83
N GLU A 520 20.27 -7.78 -8.37
CA GLU A 520 20.24 -9.17 -8.84
C GLU A 520 19.83 -9.23 -10.32
N ALA A 521 18.79 -8.50 -10.71
CA ALA A 521 18.41 -8.34 -12.11
C ALA A 521 19.55 -7.75 -12.95
N SER A 522 20.27 -6.73 -12.48
CA SER A 522 21.40 -6.15 -13.20
C SER A 522 22.47 -7.18 -13.55
N LYS A 523 22.79 -8.09 -12.62
CA LYS A 523 23.74 -9.20 -12.88
C LYS A 523 23.22 -10.15 -13.94
N PHE A 524 21.92 -10.45 -13.92
CA PHE A 524 21.27 -11.26 -14.95
C PHE A 524 21.38 -10.61 -16.33
N TYR A 525 21.01 -9.33 -16.46
CA TYR A 525 21.08 -8.60 -17.73
C TYR A 525 22.53 -8.45 -18.25
N GLU A 526 23.52 -8.29 -17.36
CA GLU A 526 24.94 -8.28 -17.73
C GLU A 526 25.42 -9.64 -18.25
N THR A 527 24.92 -10.74 -17.66
CA THR A 527 25.21 -12.09 -18.14
C THR A 527 24.56 -12.35 -19.49
N ALA A 528 23.29 -11.95 -19.67
CA ALA A 528 22.57 -12.05 -20.94
C ALA A 528 23.28 -11.26 -22.06
N LYS A 529 23.74 -10.03 -21.75
CA LYS A 529 24.54 -9.20 -22.66
C LYS A 529 25.84 -9.89 -23.10
N SER A 530 26.54 -10.50 -22.15
CA SER A 530 27.80 -11.21 -22.41
C SER A 530 27.57 -12.43 -23.30
N ASN A 531 26.48 -13.18 -23.07
CA ASN A 531 26.14 -14.37 -23.84
C ASN A 531 25.70 -14.04 -25.28
N LEU A 532 24.96 -12.95 -25.50
CA LEU A 532 24.64 -12.45 -26.85
C LEU A 532 25.88 -11.99 -27.62
N GLY A 533 26.92 -11.51 -26.91
CA GLY A 533 28.23 -11.25 -27.50
C GLY A 533 29.03 -12.51 -27.81
N GLN A 534 28.87 -13.58 -27.01
CA GLN A 534 29.60 -14.83 -27.13
C GLN A 534 28.98 -15.84 -28.12
N THR A 535 27.69 -15.77 -28.42
CA THR A 535 27.05 -16.55 -29.50
C THR A 535 27.60 -16.21 -30.88
N ALA A 536 28.22 -15.03 -31.06
CA ALA A 536 29.02 -14.70 -32.25
C ALA A 536 30.40 -15.42 -32.29
N SER A 537 30.87 -15.97 -31.16
CA SER A 537 32.18 -16.62 -31.00
C SER A 537 32.14 -18.13 -30.71
N GLY A 538 30.94 -18.74 -30.65
CA GLY A 538 30.77 -20.20 -30.69
C GLY A 538 30.96 -20.98 -29.39
N ASP A 539 30.86 -20.35 -28.21
CA ASP A 539 30.96 -21.05 -26.92
C ASP A 539 29.62 -21.10 -26.15
N ARG A 540 29.40 -22.19 -25.39
CA ARG A 540 28.08 -22.65 -24.89
C ARG A 540 27.64 -21.95 -23.59
N PRO A 541 26.43 -21.34 -23.52
CA PRO A 541 25.90 -20.80 -22.27
C PRO A 541 25.06 -21.80 -21.47
N GLY A 542 25.11 -21.71 -20.14
CA GLY A 542 24.22 -22.41 -19.20
C GLY A 542 22.84 -21.75 -19.06
N HIS A 543 21.89 -22.48 -18.49
CA HIS A 543 20.50 -22.09 -18.29
C HIS A 543 20.36 -20.81 -17.43
N LEU A 544 19.76 -19.75 -17.99
CA LEU A 544 19.56 -18.45 -17.34
C LEU A 544 18.07 -18.21 -17.13
N THR A 545 17.57 -18.37 -15.91
CA THR A 545 16.19 -17.97 -15.57
C THR A 545 16.18 -16.85 -14.56
N LEU A 546 15.48 -15.77 -14.90
CA LEU A 546 15.27 -14.63 -14.00
C LEU A 546 14.33 -15.03 -12.85
N ALA A 547 13.40 -15.96 -13.11
CA ALA A 547 12.40 -16.44 -12.17
C ALA A 547 13.02 -17.19 -10.96
N SER A 548 14.06 -17.99 -11.16
CA SER A 548 14.63 -18.83 -10.07
C SER A 548 15.43 -18.05 -9.02
N THR A 549 15.80 -16.80 -9.30
CA THR A 549 16.68 -15.99 -8.44
C THR A 549 15.95 -14.87 -7.68
N LEU A 550 14.74 -14.48 -8.11
CA LEU A 550 14.06 -13.25 -7.67
C LEU A 550 12.67 -13.46 -7.03
N ASP A 551 12.32 -14.72 -6.75
CA ASP A 551 11.02 -15.24 -6.27
C ASP A 551 10.43 -14.55 -5.00
N GLU A 552 11.19 -13.69 -4.31
CA GLU A 552 10.83 -13.14 -3.00
C GLU A 552 10.80 -11.60 -2.89
N TYR A 553 11.28 -10.83 -3.89
CA TYR A 553 11.86 -9.51 -3.58
C TYR A 553 11.18 -8.25 -4.14
N GLY A 554 10.20 -8.33 -5.04
CA GLY A 554 9.55 -7.12 -5.59
C GLY A 554 8.06 -6.99 -5.31
N ASP A 555 7.53 -7.79 -4.38
CA ASP A 555 6.16 -7.64 -3.94
C ASP A 555 5.99 -6.32 -3.19
N ILE A 556 5.01 -5.50 -3.60
CA ILE A 556 4.53 -4.33 -2.84
C ILE A 556 4.15 -4.77 -1.40
N ARG A 557 3.95 -6.08 -1.19
CA ARG A 557 3.61 -6.74 0.06
C ARG A 557 4.78 -7.33 0.88
N CYS A 558 6.06 -7.02 0.58
CA CYS A 558 7.22 -7.68 1.20
C CYS A 558 7.14 -7.95 2.73
N SER A 559 7.00 -9.23 3.08
CA SER A 559 7.84 -10.00 4.02
C SER A 559 7.40 -11.47 4.01
N ARG A 560 8.23 -12.39 3.51
CA ARG A 560 8.23 -13.80 3.94
C ARG A 560 9.51 -14.06 4.74
N PRO A 561 9.46 -14.67 5.93
CA PRO A 561 10.68 -15.12 6.61
C PRO A 561 11.38 -16.18 5.77
N ARG A 562 12.71 -16.12 5.70
CA ARG A 562 13.55 -17.16 5.12
C ARG A 562 13.20 -18.51 5.77
N HIS A 563 12.74 -19.47 4.99
CA HIS A 563 12.90 -20.86 5.39
C HIS A 563 14.40 -21.17 5.27
N ASP A 564 15.11 -21.11 6.40
CA ASP A 564 16.44 -21.69 6.48
C ASP A 564 16.33 -23.13 6.00
N ILE A 565 17.01 -23.41 4.89
CA ILE A 565 17.19 -24.75 4.34
C ILE A 565 17.71 -25.59 5.50
N SER A 566 16.87 -26.45 6.04
CA SER A 566 17.24 -27.30 7.15
C SER A 566 18.46 -28.11 6.71
N THR A 567 19.61 -27.77 7.28
CA THR A 567 20.83 -28.58 7.16
C THR A 567 20.47 -29.99 7.54
N THR A 568 20.59 -30.88 6.57
CA THR A 568 20.32 -32.31 6.67
C THR A 568 21.13 -32.85 7.84
N ARG A 569 20.45 -33.11 8.98
CA ARG A 569 21.02 -33.90 10.07
C ARG A 569 21.28 -35.29 9.51
N LYS A 570 22.55 -35.59 9.21
CA LYS A 570 23.05 -36.96 9.10
C LYS A 570 22.61 -37.70 10.38
N ARG A 571 21.68 -38.63 10.23
CA ARG A 571 21.39 -39.66 11.22
C ARG A 571 22.18 -40.89 10.80
N ASP A 572 23.15 -41.24 11.63
CA ASP A 572 23.87 -42.51 11.57
C ASP A 572 22.90 -43.68 11.57
N LEU A 573 23.06 -44.59 10.62
CA LEU A 573 22.39 -45.88 10.58
C LEU A 573 23.31 -46.91 11.25
N SER A 574 22.88 -47.47 12.37
CA SER A 574 23.40 -48.72 12.91
C SER A 574 22.62 -49.89 12.32
N GLU A 575 23.36 -50.85 11.76
CA GLU A 575 22.91 -52.14 11.24
C GLU A 575 22.04 -52.93 12.23
N ARG A 576 21.04 -53.66 11.71
CA ARG A 576 20.80 -55.08 12.04
C ARG A 576 19.74 -55.72 11.12
N ASP A 577 20.10 -56.92 10.65
CA ASP A 577 19.31 -57.91 9.90
C ASP A 577 17.93 -58.22 10.48
N ALA A 578 16.95 -58.49 9.61
CA ALA A 578 16.36 -59.83 9.44
C ALA A 578 15.09 -59.86 8.55
N THR A 579 15.13 -60.76 7.55
CA THR A 579 14.07 -61.65 7.04
C THR A 579 12.80 -61.12 6.33
N ILE A 580 12.69 -61.54 5.06
CA ILE A 580 11.53 -61.54 4.16
C ILE A 580 10.55 -62.67 4.56
N PRO A 581 9.23 -62.50 4.34
CA PRO A 581 8.55 -63.38 3.39
C PRO A 581 7.64 -62.65 2.38
N HIS A 582 7.65 -63.21 1.17
CA HIS A 582 6.90 -62.87 -0.03
C HIS A 582 5.38 -62.81 0.16
N ASN A 583 4.72 -61.92 -0.59
CA ASN A 583 3.44 -62.26 -1.21
C ASN A 583 3.27 -61.57 -2.59
N HIS A 584 2.85 -62.36 -3.57
CA HIS A 584 2.66 -62.02 -4.98
C HIS A 584 1.32 -61.32 -5.24
N GLY A 585 1.29 -60.37 -6.19
CA GLY A 585 0.08 -59.80 -6.79
C GLY A 585 0.43 -58.77 -7.89
N PRO A 586 -0.37 -58.62 -8.97
CA PRO A 586 0.17 -58.66 -10.33
C PRO A 586 0.47 -57.31 -11.01
N THR A 587 1.35 -57.45 -11.99
CA THR A 587 1.87 -56.55 -13.01
C THR A 587 0.83 -55.79 -13.85
N GLY A 588 1.08 -54.50 -14.06
CA GLY A 588 0.42 -53.70 -15.08
C GLY A 588 0.80 -52.22 -15.09
N CYS A 589 2.07 -51.86 -15.31
CA CYS A 589 2.49 -50.52 -15.76
C CYS A 589 3.87 -50.62 -16.46
N PRO A 590 4.06 -50.06 -17.68
CA PRO A 590 5.36 -50.05 -18.32
C PRO A 590 6.30 -49.05 -17.61
N ALA A 591 7.45 -49.59 -17.20
CA ALA A 591 8.73 -48.98 -16.87
C ALA A 591 8.83 -47.43 -16.85
N HIS A 592 9.14 -46.92 -15.65
CA HIS A 592 10.02 -45.75 -15.51
C HIS A 592 11.36 -46.06 -16.19
N ALA A 593 11.54 -45.60 -17.42
CA ALA A 593 12.87 -45.38 -17.96
C ALA A 593 13.49 -44.22 -17.17
N SER A 594 14.55 -44.51 -16.42
CA SER A 594 15.45 -43.50 -15.89
C SER A 594 16.02 -42.71 -17.07
N MET A 595 15.48 -41.53 -17.35
CA MET A 595 16.16 -40.60 -18.25
C MET A 595 17.32 -39.97 -17.50
N ALA A 596 18.51 -40.28 -17.99
CA ALA A 596 19.74 -39.63 -17.61
C ALA A 596 19.60 -38.11 -17.76
N PHE A 597 20.02 -37.38 -16.73
CA PHE A 597 20.29 -35.95 -16.80
C PHE A 597 21.36 -35.70 -17.86
N SER A 598 20.96 -35.31 -19.07
CA SER A 598 21.82 -34.64 -20.04
C SER A 598 20.98 -34.10 -21.19
N GLU A 599 20.45 -32.88 -21.02
CA GLU A 599 20.18 -31.95 -22.13
C GLU A 599 20.03 -30.53 -21.55
N GLN A 600 21.16 -29.84 -21.39
CA GLN A 600 21.20 -28.39 -21.23
C GLN A 600 20.97 -27.79 -22.62
N ALA A 601 19.71 -27.58 -22.98
CA ALA A 601 19.32 -26.92 -24.22
C ALA A 601 19.69 -25.43 -24.16
N MET A 602 20.22 -24.90 -25.27
CA MET A 602 20.36 -23.46 -25.46
C MET A 602 18.98 -22.82 -25.34
N MET A 603 18.85 -21.75 -24.58
CA MET A 603 17.63 -20.94 -24.66
C MET A 603 17.56 -20.30 -26.06
N ASP A 604 16.41 -20.45 -26.71
CA ASP A 604 16.08 -19.72 -27.92
C ASP A 604 16.20 -18.20 -27.64
N PRO A 605 16.80 -17.37 -28.53
CA PRO A 605 16.78 -15.92 -28.39
C PRO A 605 15.40 -15.34 -28.00
N HIS A 606 14.31 -15.92 -28.49
CA HIS A 606 12.94 -15.51 -28.13
C HIS A 606 12.52 -15.95 -26.71
N GLU A 607 13.02 -17.09 -26.21
CA GLU A 607 12.83 -17.51 -24.82
C GLU A 607 13.60 -16.60 -23.85
N LEU A 608 14.84 -16.23 -24.19
CA LEU A 608 15.65 -15.29 -23.39
C LEU A 608 15.00 -13.91 -23.33
N GLU A 609 14.49 -13.40 -24.46
CA GLU A 609 13.76 -12.14 -24.53
C GLU A 609 12.46 -12.19 -23.70
N THR A 610 11.75 -13.32 -23.74
CA THR A 610 10.60 -13.58 -22.88
C THR A 610 10.98 -13.54 -21.40
N GLU A 611 12.05 -14.22 -20.97
CA GLU A 611 12.55 -14.20 -19.59
C GLU A 611 12.97 -12.79 -19.13
N MET A 612 13.60 -11.99 -19.99
CA MET A 612 13.96 -10.61 -19.66
C MET A 612 12.72 -9.74 -19.42
N MET A 613 11.68 -9.92 -20.24
CA MET A 613 10.40 -9.23 -20.06
C MET A 613 9.53 -9.84 -18.96
N GLN A 614 9.84 -11.04 -18.48
CA GLN A 614 9.21 -11.65 -17.31
C GLN A 614 9.70 -11.01 -16.01
N TRP A 615 9.16 -9.82 -15.70
CA TRP A 615 9.30 -9.17 -14.39
C TRP A 615 9.01 -10.15 -13.23
N PRO A 616 10.04 -10.56 -12.49
CA PRO A 616 9.98 -11.72 -11.59
C PRO A 616 9.22 -11.43 -10.30
N PHE A 617 9.01 -10.15 -9.99
CA PHE A 617 8.22 -9.73 -8.84
C PHE A 617 6.72 -9.94 -9.03
N ILE A 618 6.26 -10.25 -10.25
CA ILE A 618 4.88 -10.64 -10.54
C ILE A 618 4.78 -12.17 -10.50
N ASP A 619 4.92 -12.77 -9.32
CA ASP A 619 4.97 -14.25 -9.17
C ASP A 619 3.56 -14.92 -9.13
N GLU A 620 3.49 -16.24 -9.32
CA GLU A 620 2.33 -17.11 -9.08
C GLU A 620 1.75 -16.96 -7.68
N THR A 621 2.56 -16.60 -6.69
CA THR A 621 2.10 -16.33 -5.33
C THR A 621 1.49 -14.94 -5.14
N TRP A 622 1.45 -14.11 -6.18
CA TRP A 622 0.75 -12.80 -6.23
C TRP A 622 -0.77 -12.88 -6.07
N SER A 623 -1.36 -14.06 -5.92
CA SER A 623 -2.78 -14.20 -5.52
C SER A 623 -2.96 -14.67 -4.10
N SER A 624 -1.89 -15.12 -3.45
CA SER A 624 -1.91 -15.55 -2.06
C SER A 624 -2.19 -14.33 -1.19
N GLY A 625 -2.96 -14.47 -0.11
CA GLY A 625 -3.14 -13.39 0.86
C GLY A 625 -1.80 -12.98 1.49
N PHE A 626 -1.83 -11.96 2.35
CA PHE A 626 -0.68 -11.68 3.22
C PHE A 626 -0.27 -12.97 3.94
N ASP A 627 1.03 -13.27 3.95
CA ASP A 627 1.53 -14.41 4.73
C ASP A 627 1.34 -14.10 6.22
N THR A 628 0.30 -14.68 6.80
CA THR A 628 -0.01 -14.54 8.23
C THR A 628 0.73 -15.57 9.09
N GLY A 629 1.69 -16.32 8.54
CA GLY A 629 2.36 -17.44 9.22
C GLY A 629 1.46 -18.67 9.32
N PHE A 630 0.89 -19.08 8.17
CA PHE A 630 -0.29 -19.96 8.03
C PHE A 630 -0.21 -21.39 8.59
N ASP A 631 0.86 -21.79 9.28
CA ASP A 631 0.87 -23.03 10.08
C ASP A 631 0.06 -22.91 11.38
N ALA A 632 -0.34 -21.70 11.80
CA ALA A 632 -1.05 -21.46 13.07
C ALA A 632 -2.51 -21.01 12.95
N ALA A 633 -2.99 -20.66 11.75
CA ALA A 633 -4.28 -19.96 11.57
C ALA A 633 -5.48 -20.88 11.30
N TRP A 634 -5.23 -22.10 10.80
CA TRP A 634 -6.29 -23.08 10.55
C TRP A 634 -6.19 -24.22 11.57
N PRO A 635 -7.28 -24.59 12.27
CA PRO A 635 -7.26 -25.82 13.04
C PRO A 635 -7.00 -26.97 12.05
N ASN A 636 -5.88 -27.68 12.22
CA ASN A 636 -5.62 -28.89 11.45
C ASN A 636 -6.84 -29.81 11.57
N PRO A 637 -7.38 -30.33 10.46
CA PRO A 637 -8.34 -31.42 10.57
C PRO A 637 -7.62 -32.59 11.26
N ALA A 638 -8.14 -32.97 12.42
CA ALA A 638 -7.63 -34.07 13.24
C ALA A 638 -7.73 -35.42 12.53
#